data_AF-A0A3C0IQF9-F1
#
_entry.id   AF-A0A3C0IQF9-F1
#
_cell.length_a   1.000
_cell.length_b   1.000
_cell.length_c   1.000
_cell.angle_alpha   90.00
_cell.angle_beta   90.00
_cell.angle_gamma   90.00
#
_symmetry.space_group_name_H-M   'P 1'
#
loop_
_entity.id
_entity.type
_entity.pdbx_description
1 polymer ?
#
loop_
_entity_poly.entity_id
_entity_poly.type
_entity_poly.pdbx_seq_one_letter_code
_entity_poly.pdbx_strand_id
1 'polypeptide(L)'
;AGYMVYTNYTFINVFQYQPGDIHFCTADIGWITGHSYIVYGPLSAGGTTLLFEGVPTWPDAGRFWDIVDKYKVNILYTAPTAIRSLMGFGDAPLQGKDLSSLKVLGTVGEPINEEAWHW
;
A
#
# COMPACT_ATOMS: atom_id res chain seq x y z
N ALA A 1 -25.32 7.15 -3.70
CA ALA A 1 -24.87 7.29 -2.30
C ALA A 1 -24.20 6.04 -1.71
N GLY A 2 -24.51 4.81 -2.15
CA GLY A 2 -23.94 3.60 -1.53
C GLY A 2 -22.42 3.38 -1.69
N TYR A 3 -21.87 3.62 -2.89
CA TYR A 3 -20.45 3.33 -3.18
C TYR A 3 -19.48 4.09 -2.26
N MET A 4 -19.62 5.40 -2.15
CA MET A 4 -18.73 6.24 -1.34
C MET A 4 -18.82 5.91 0.16
N VAL A 5 -20.03 5.61 0.66
CA VAL A 5 -20.21 5.16 2.05
C VAL A 5 -19.49 3.83 2.29
N TYR A 6 -19.61 2.90 1.35
CA TYR A 6 -18.98 1.59 1.47
C TYR A 6 -17.46 1.68 1.45
N THR A 7 -16.87 2.42 0.50
CA THR A 7 -15.40 2.56 0.41
C THR A 7 -14.81 3.30 1.61
N ASN A 8 -15.52 4.30 2.14
CA ASN A 8 -15.12 4.96 3.39
C ASN A 8 -15.16 3.97 4.56
N TYR A 9 -16.29 3.27 4.72
CA TYR A 9 -16.49 2.31 5.80
C TYR A 9 -15.43 1.21 5.78
N THR A 10 -15.19 0.58 4.63
CA THR A 10 -14.16 -0.46 4.51
C THR A 10 -12.77 0.10 4.71
N PHE A 11 -12.48 1.31 4.22
CA PHE A 11 -11.17 1.93 4.44
C PHE A 11 -10.87 2.12 5.93
N ILE A 12 -11.80 2.69 6.69
CA ILE A 12 -11.62 2.91 8.13
C ILE A 12 -11.52 1.58 8.89
N ASN A 13 -12.39 0.61 8.59
CA ASN A 13 -12.50 -0.61 9.40
C ASN A 13 -11.49 -1.70 9.00
N VAL A 14 -11.12 -1.83 7.72
CA VAL A 14 -10.16 -2.87 7.30
C VAL A 14 -8.73 -2.43 7.56
N PHE A 15 -8.40 -1.17 7.23
CA PHE A 15 -7.04 -0.65 7.44
C PHE A 15 -6.85 0.00 8.82
N GLN A 16 -7.89 0.01 9.66
CA GLN A 16 -7.86 0.62 11.00
C GLN A 16 -7.33 2.06 10.99
N TYR A 17 -7.66 2.80 9.93
CA TYR A 17 -7.13 4.14 9.67
C TYR A 17 -7.35 5.09 10.85
N GLN A 18 -6.29 5.77 11.28
CA GLN A 18 -6.34 6.86 12.26
C GLN A 18 -6.08 8.21 11.59
N PRO A 19 -6.70 9.30 12.08
CA PRO A 19 -6.42 10.65 11.57
C PRO A 19 -4.93 10.97 11.55
N GLY A 20 -4.42 11.35 10.38
CA GLY A 20 -3.00 11.65 10.16
C GLY A 20 -2.17 10.48 9.62
N ASP A 21 -2.72 9.27 9.55
CA ASP A 21 -2.04 8.16 8.90
C ASP A 21 -1.86 8.41 7.39
N ILE A 22 -0.73 7.94 6.87
CA ILE A 22 -0.39 8.01 5.45
C ILE A 22 -0.67 6.64 4.82
N HIS A 23 -1.62 6.62 3.88
CA HIS A 23 -1.99 5.44 3.11
C HIS A 23 -1.27 5.40 1.77
N PHE A 24 -0.57 4.32 1.50
CA PHE A 24 0.10 4.07 0.25
C PHE A 24 -0.48 2.82 -0.42
N CYS A 25 -1.40 3.04 -1.36
CA CYS A 25 -1.88 1.98 -2.25
C CYS A 25 -1.12 2.04 -3.57
N THR A 26 -0.46 0.94 -3.95
CA THR A 26 0.40 0.88 -5.15
C THR A 26 -0.36 0.48 -6.42
N ALA A 27 -1.69 0.43 -6.36
CA ALA A 27 -2.50 0.11 -7.53
C ALA A 27 -2.48 1.27 -8.54
N ASP A 28 -2.95 1.00 -9.75
CA ASP A 28 -3.25 2.06 -10.71
C ASP A 28 -4.72 2.51 -10.59
N ILE A 29 -4.97 3.80 -10.85
CA ILE A 29 -6.33 4.37 -10.79
C ILE A 29 -7.27 3.81 -11.86
N GLY A 30 -6.77 3.18 -12.92
CA GLY A 30 -7.55 2.43 -13.90
C GLY A 30 -8.24 1.18 -13.35
N TRP A 31 -7.86 0.71 -12.16
CA TRP A 31 -8.49 -0.43 -11.49
C TRP A 31 -9.45 0.00 -10.37
N ILE A 32 -10.36 -0.91 -9.99
CA ILE A 32 -11.32 -0.67 -8.88
C ILE A 32 -10.61 -0.46 -7.54
N THR A 33 -9.44 -1.07 -7.34
CA THR A 33 -8.59 -0.84 -6.16
C THR A 33 -8.12 0.62 -6.11
N GLY A 34 -7.70 1.20 -7.24
CA GLY A 34 -7.29 2.59 -7.29
C GLY A 34 -8.46 3.55 -7.06
N HIS A 35 -9.61 3.30 -7.66
CA HIS A 35 -10.82 4.09 -7.37
C HIS A 35 -11.13 4.06 -5.87
N SER A 36 -11.23 2.87 -5.29
CA SER A 36 -11.77 2.68 -3.95
C SER A 36 -10.77 3.03 -2.84
N TYR A 37 -9.48 2.72 -3.04
CA TYR A 37 -8.46 2.75 -1.99
C TYR A 37 -7.25 3.64 -2.31
N ILE A 38 -7.18 4.28 -3.48
CA ILE A 38 -6.30 5.45 -3.66
C ILE A 38 -7.11 6.73 -3.47
N VAL A 39 -8.30 6.81 -4.10
CA VAL A 39 -9.08 8.06 -4.18
C VAL A 39 -10.23 8.08 -3.17
N TYR A 40 -11.31 7.34 -3.41
CA TYR A 40 -12.58 7.58 -2.72
C TYR A 40 -12.54 7.25 -1.22
N GLY A 41 -12.04 6.07 -0.83
CA GLY A 41 -11.96 5.66 0.58
C GLY A 41 -11.10 6.60 1.41
N PRO A 42 -9.79 6.74 1.09
CA PRO A 42 -8.88 7.61 1.84
C PRO A 42 -9.34 9.08 1.90
N LEU A 43 -9.69 9.68 0.75
CA LEU A 43 -10.03 11.11 0.71
C LEU A 43 -11.37 11.41 1.38
N SER A 44 -12.35 10.52 1.29
CA SER A 44 -13.61 10.71 2.01
C SER A 44 -13.48 10.54 3.52
N ALA A 45 -12.46 9.81 3.99
CA ALA A 45 -12.10 9.70 5.41
C ALA A 45 -11.17 10.84 5.88
N GLY A 46 -10.84 11.81 5.01
CA GLY A 46 -9.92 12.91 5.32
C GLY A 46 -8.46 12.47 5.47
N GLY A 47 -8.08 11.33 4.89
CA GLY A 47 -6.73 10.78 4.97
C GLY A 47 -5.78 11.27 3.89
N THR A 48 -4.49 11.06 4.15
CA THR A 48 -3.42 11.33 3.18
C THR A 48 -3.18 10.08 2.37
N THR A 49 -3.27 10.19 1.04
CA THR A 49 -3.05 9.09 0.09
C THR A 49 -1.86 9.41 -0.81
N LEU A 50 -1.00 8.41 -1.08
CA LEU A 50 0.12 8.56 -2.01
C LEU A 50 -0.27 8.05 -3.40
N LEU A 51 -0.16 8.93 -4.40
CA LEU A 51 -0.25 8.56 -5.81
C LEU A 51 1.15 8.14 -6.28
N PHE A 52 1.28 6.91 -6.77
CA PHE A 52 2.55 6.38 -7.23
C PHE A 52 2.52 6.15 -8.75
N GLU A 53 3.48 6.77 -9.43
CA GLU A 53 3.74 6.56 -10.84
C GLU A 53 5.09 5.84 -10.99
N GLY A 54 5.07 4.67 -11.64
CA GLY A 54 6.25 3.85 -11.88
C GLY A 54 6.07 2.39 -11.50
N VAL A 55 7.19 1.70 -11.26
CA VAL A 55 7.23 0.28 -10.91
C VAL A 55 8.05 0.06 -9.64
N PRO A 56 7.80 -1.01 -8.87
CA PRO A 56 8.50 -1.29 -7.61
C PRO A 56 10.02 -1.50 -7.74
N THR A 57 10.53 -1.69 -8.96
CA THR A 57 11.91 -2.07 -9.24
C THR A 57 12.71 -0.99 -9.97
N TRP A 58 12.17 0.23 -10.11
CA TRP A 58 12.88 1.36 -10.73
C TRP A 58 13.00 2.54 -9.77
N PRO A 59 14.21 3.10 -9.55
CA PRO A 59 15.49 2.73 -10.16
C PRO A 59 16.08 1.40 -9.66
N ASP A 60 15.59 0.89 -8.53
CA ASP A 60 15.94 -0.41 -7.97
C ASP A 60 14.76 -0.99 -7.15
N ALA A 61 14.91 -2.21 -6.63
CA ALA A 61 13.90 -2.91 -5.80
C ALA A 61 13.72 -2.30 -4.39
N GLY A 62 14.42 -1.21 -4.08
CA GLY A 62 14.28 -0.40 -2.87
C GLY A 62 13.13 0.60 -2.93
N ARG A 63 12.52 0.79 -4.11
CA ARG A 63 11.64 1.93 -4.41
C ARG A 63 10.46 2.08 -3.45
N PHE A 64 9.75 1.00 -3.13
CA PHE A 64 8.62 1.05 -2.20
C PHE A 64 9.08 1.42 -0.80
N TRP A 65 10.20 0.84 -0.38
CA TRP A 65 10.76 1.03 0.94
C TRP A 65 11.32 2.44 1.13
N ASP A 66 11.93 3.03 0.08
CA ASP A 66 12.34 4.45 0.07
C ASP A 66 11.15 5.39 0.28
N ILE A 67 10.02 5.09 -0.36
CA ILE A 67 8.77 5.86 -0.22
C ILE A 67 8.25 5.73 1.22
N VAL A 68 8.23 4.50 1.75
CA VAL A 68 7.80 4.26 3.13
C VAL A 68 8.65 5.04 4.12
N ASP A 69 9.98 4.97 4.01
CA ASP A 69 10.88 5.66 4.94
C ASP A 69 10.77 7.19 4.80
N LYS A 70 10.77 7.70 3.56
CA LYS A 70 10.70 9.14 3.28
C LYS A 70 9.41 9.78 3.77
N TYR A 71 8.27 9.13 3.54
CA TYR A 71 6.96 9.68 3.86
C TYR A 71 6.38 9.14 5.16
N LYS A 72 7.08 8.24 5.87
CA LYS A 72 6.61 7.58 7.09
C LYS A 72 5.22 6.96 6.91
N VAL A 73 5.07 6.18 5.84
CA VAL A 73 3.82 5.48 5.48
C VAL A 73 3.36 4.59 6.64
N ASN A 74 2.06 4.62 6.93
CA ASN A 74 1.46 3.80 7.99
C ASN A 74 0.73 2.57 7.45
N ILE A 75 0.15 2.68 6.25
CA ILE A 75 -0.63 1.60 5.63
C ILE A 75 -0.08 1.39 4.21
N LEU A 76 0.49 0.21 3.95
CA LEU A 76 0.92 -0.19 2.61
C LEU A 76 -0.09 -1.20 2.04
N TYR A 77 -0.60 -0.93 0.84
CA TYR A 77 -1.57 -1.79 0.17
C TYR A 77 -1.15 -2.11 -1.26
N THR A 78 -0.80 -3.36 -1.53
CA THR A 78 -0.21 -3.78 -2.81
C THR A 78 -0.75 -5.13 -3.29
N ALA A 79 -0.32 -5.58 -4.47
CA ALA A 79 -0.74 -6.86 -5.03
C ALA A 79 0.27 -7.98 -4.69
N PRO A 80 -0.16 -9.24 -4.51
CA PRO A 80 0.74 -10.38 -4.33
C PRO A 80 1.81 -10.50 -5.42
N THR A 81 1.49 -10.19 -6.67
CA THR A 81 2.47 -10.16 -7.78
C THR A 81 3.61 -9.19 -7.50
N ALA A 82 3.34 -8.01 -6.93
CA ALA A 82 4.38 -7.05 -6.58
C ALA A 82 5.25 -7.56 -5.42
N ILE A 83 4.61 -8.14 -4.39
CA ILE A 83 5.28 -8.78 -3.24
C ILE A 83 6.24 -9.87 -3.74
N ARG A 84 5.75 -10.82 -4.55
CA ARG A 84 6.57 -11.90 -5.12
C ARG A 84 7.71 -11.39 -6.00
N SER A 85 7.48 -10.32 -6.77
CA SER A 85 8.53 -9.69 -7.59
C SER A 85 9.66 -9.14 -6.73
N LEU A 86 9.33 -8.47 -5.63
CA LEU A 86 10.29 -7.90 -4.68
C LEU A 86 11.02 -8.97 -3.86
N MET A 87 10.32 -10.04 -3.48
CA MET A 87 10.88 -11.19 -2.76
C MET A 87 12.09 -11.81 -3.46
N GLY A 88 12.11 -11.82 -4.80
CA GLY A 88 13.22 -12.31 -5.60
C GLY A 88 14.55 -11.55 -5.43
N PHE A 89 14.52 -10.35 -4.84
CA PHE A 89 15.72 -9.54 -4.57
C PHE A 89 16.27 -9.71 -3.15
N GLY A 90 15.61 -10.53 -2.31
CA GLY A 90 15.96 -10.73 -0.91
C GLY A 90 15.81 -9.46 -0.07
N ASP A 91 16.49 -9.41 1.07
CA ASP A 91 16.31 -8.33 2.06
C ASP A 91 17.28 -7.15 1.87
N ALA A 92 18.22 -7.25 0.92
CA ALA A 92 19.19 -6.19 0.65
C ALA A 92 18.51 -4.83 0.34
N PRO A 93 17.40 -4.75 -0.43
CA PRO A 93 16.72 -3.49 -0.69
C PRO A 93 16.05 -2.86 0.54
N LEU A 94 15.87 -3.59 1.65
CA LEU A 94 15.32 -3.06 2.90
C LEU A 94 16.41 -2.41 3.78
N GLN A 95 17.68 -2.72 3.54
CA GLN A 95 18.79 -2.28 4.39
C GLN A 95 18.91 -0.74 4.40
N GLY A 96 19.13 -0.20 5.59
CA GLY A 96 19.30 1.24 5.81
C GLY A 96 18.00 2.05 5.79
N LYS A 97 16.83 1.41 5.72
CA LYS A 97 15.52 2.07 5.69
C LYS A 97 14.77 1.88 6.99
N ASP A 98 14.15 2.95 7.49
CA ASP A 98 13.29 2.88 8.66
C ASP A 98 11.82 2.64 8.24
N LEU A 99 11.34 1.43 8.50
CA LEU A 99 9.98 0.99 8.18
C LEU A 99 9.06 0.94 9.42
N SER A 100 9.53 1.46 10.57
CA SER A 100 8.81 1.37 11.85
C SER A 100 7.49 2.14 11.88
N SER A 101 7.24 3.01 10.90
CA SER A 101 5.96 3.73 10.77
C SER A 101 4.80 2.85 10.32
N LEU A 102 5.09 1.71 9.68
CA LEU A 102 4.09 0.79 9.14
C LEU A 102 3.30 0.13 10.28
N LYS A 103 1.97 0.16 10.16
CA LYS A 103 1.01 -0.44 11.09
C LYS A 103 0.24 -1.58 10.44
N VAL A 104 -0.11 -1.41 9.16
CA VAL A 104 -0.93 -2.37 8.41
C VAL A 104 -0.31 -2.63 7.04
N LEU A 105 -0.15 -3.92 6.72
CA LEU A 105 0.21 -4.42 5.39
C LEU A 105 -1.01 -5.12 4.79
N GLY A 106 -1.45 -4.63 3.64
CA GLY A 106 -2.59 -5.18 2.92
C GLY A 106 -2.16 -5.79 1.58
N THR A 107 -2.89 -6.83 1.17
CA THR A 107 -2.71 -7.48 -0.12
C THR A 107 -4.03 -7.66 -0.85
N VAL A 108 -4.05 -7.54 -2.19
CA VAL A 108 -5.29 -7.57 -3.00
C VAL A 108 -5.08 -8.04 -4.43
N GLY A 109 -6.15 -8.60 -5.01
CA GLY A 109 -6.28 -8.85 -6.44
C GLY A 109 -6.18 -10.32 -6.82
N GLU A 110 -5.41 -11.10 -6.07
CA GLU A 110 -5.20 -12.53 -6.31
C GLU A 110 -4.85 -13.26 -5.00
N PRO A 111 -4.83 -14.60 -4.96
CA PRO A 111 -4.35 -15.35 -3.81
C PRO A 111 -2.87 -15.06 -3.52
N ILE A 112 -2.57 -14.84 -2.24
CA ILE A 112 -1.20 -14.80 -1.72
C ILE A 112 -0.80 -16.20 -1.25
N ASN A 113 0.41 -16.65 -1.60
CA ASN A 113 0.94 -17.91 -1.11
C ASN A 113 1.56 -17.72 0.29
N GLU A 114 1.76 -18.82 1.02
CA GLU A 114 2.29 -18.80 2.38
C GLU A 114 3.70 -18.17 2.45
N GLU A 115 4.56 -18.50 1.48
CA GLU A 115 5.92 -17.94 1.40
C GLU A 115 5.92 -16.41 1.29
N ALA A 116 5.14 -15.82 0.37
CA ALA A 116 5.06 -14.37 0.21
C ALA A 116 4.20 -13.67 1.28
N TRP A 117 3.45 -14.42 2.09
CA TRP A 117 2.77 -13.86 3.27
C TRP A 117 3.71 -13.72 4.47
N HIS A 118 4.65 -14.64 4.61
CA HIS A 118 5.66 -14.62 5.67
C HIS A 118 6.84 -13.70 5.37
N TRP A 119 7.20 -13.56 4.09
CA TRP A 119 8.11 -12.53 3.61
C TRP A 119 7.47 -11.14 3.72
#